data_AF-A0A957FFS1-F1
#
_entry.id   AF-A0A957FFS1-F1
#
_cell.length_a   1.000
_cell.length_b   1.000
_cell.length_c   1.000
_cell.angle_alpha   90.00
_cell.angle_beta   90.00
_cell.angle_gamma   90.00
#
_symmetry.space_group_name_H-M   'P 1'
#
loop_
_entity.id
_entity.type
_entity.pdbx_description
1 polymer ?
#
loop_
_entity_poly.entity_id
_entity_poly.type
_entity_poly.pdbx_seq_one_letter_code
_entity_poly.pdbx_strand_id
1 'polypeptide(L)'
;MIHNQHMGHLLRIRLFGGLFIELNGQPVTGIKTQKEALLLAYLALGQQPYTRETLATLLWDERDQARAMSNLRTLLSRLRKTVGDYVQIERQTVAIQADKVWVDVLAFSNALTIAREDELGKAAIAELETAVSLAVGHFLAGVSITDSEGLQAWQMLVGEQLYEQVIAVRRQLAQHYLSNGRDMAKGIEHARAYVTLAPLHEEAHQLLMRLLVRDGQRNAALQQYQVCAAILAQELDIEPSAEMNALYERIQAGTFPPPHCLPAEPRPFVGRAAELALIDHYLDDPNGRLLTIFGPGGAGKTRLAVQAADQRQGEFLHGIIFVPLAALTAASHLPIAIGNALGLQFAGQAPAQTQLLQFLQTKEMLLLLDNLEQLLNDSGTVSLIQMILAEAPEVKLIITSRERLRL
;
A
#
# COMPACT_ATOMS: atom_id res chain seq x y z
N MET A 1 -17.22 -6.15 13.97
CA MET A 1 -18.46 -5.66 14.63
C MET A 1 -18.76 -4.24 14.13
N ILE A 2 -19.18 -4.11 12.87
CA ILE A 2 -19.59 -2.85 12.28
C ILE A 2 -21.08 -2.68 12.59
N HIS A 3 -21.41 -2.17 13.77
CA HIS A 3 -22.78 -1.80 14.08
C HIS A 3 -22.80 -0.69 15.15
N ASN A 4 -23.52 0.39 14.84
CA ASN A 4 -24.11 1.38 15.77
C ASN A 4 -23.57 2.81 15.85
N GLN A 5 -22.95 3.38 14.81
CA GLN A 5 -22.80 4.86 14.74
C GLN A 5 -23.66 5.59 13.69
N HIS A 6 -24.60 4.92 13.01
CA HIS A 6 -25.42 5.55 11.95
C HIS A 6 -26.92 5.72 12.26
N MET A 7 -27.35 5.69 13.53
CA MET A 7 -28.76 5.80 13.93
C MET A 7 -29.39 7.20 13.81
N GLY A 8 -28.90 8.05 12.89
CA GLY A 8 -29.48 9.37 12.61
C GLY A 8 -30.07 9.56 11.21
N HIS A 9 -29.66 8.75 10.21
CA HIS A 9 -30.06 8.97 8.82
C HIS A 9 -31.13 7.95 8.39
N LEU A 10 -32.34 8.45 8.12
CA LEU A 10 -33.45 7.61 7.68
C LEU A 10 -33.31 7.18 6.21
N LEU A 11 -32.67 7.98 5.35
CA LEU A 11 -32.44 7.66 3.93
C LEU A 11 -30.97 7.30 3.67
N ARG A 12 -30.75 6.11 3.11
CA ARG A 12 -29.43 5.60 2.74
C ARG A 12 -29.36 5.36 1.24
N ILE A 13 -28.28 5.82 0.64
CA ILE A 13 -28.01 5.65 -0.79
C ILE A 13 -26.66 4.96 -0.92
N ARG A 14 -26.65 3.77 -1.53
CA ARG A 14 -25.44 3.03 -1.87
C ARG A 14 -25.20 3.13 -3.37
N LEU A 15 -24.01 3.59 -3.73
CA LEU A 15 -23.56 3.82 -5.09
C LEU A 15 -22.36 2.93 -5.46
N PHE A 16 -21.65 2.36 -4.49
CA PHE A 16 -20.66 1.31 -4.74
C PHE A 16 -21.34 -0.05 -4.94
N GLY A 17 -21.02 -0.73 -6.03
CA GLY A 17 -21.58 -2.03 -6.37
C GLY A 17 -23.02 -1.98 -6.91
N GLY A 18 -23.55 -0.79 -7.21
CA GLY A 18 -24.87 -0.60 -7.83
C GLY A 18 -25.57 0.64 -7.31
N LEU A 19 -26.87 0.78 -7.61
CA LEU A 19 -27.72 1.87 -7.11
C LEU A 19 -28.80 1.31 -6.20
N PHE A 20 -28.61 1.46 -4.88
CA PHE A 20 -29.56 1.01 -3.88
C PHE A 20 -29.99 2.18 -3.01
N ILE A 21 -31.30 2.35 -2.85
CA ILE A 21 -31.90 3.43 -2.05
C ILE A 21 -32.80 2.78 -1.01
N GLU A 22 -32.46 2.99 0.26
CA GLU A 22 -33.16 2.42 1.40
C GLU A 22 -33.69 3.52 2.30
N LEU A 23 -34.94 3.39 2.73
CA LEU A 23 -35.58 4.24 3.72
C LEU A 23 -35.91 3.38 4.94
N ASN A 24 -35.38 3.74 6.10
CA ASN A 24 -35.53 2.96 7.34
C ASN A 24 -35.08 1.49 7.19
N GLY A 25 -34.02 1.27 6.41
CA GLY A 25 -33.48 -0.07 6.13
C GLY A 25 -34.32 -0.92 5.18
N GLN A 26 -35.34 -0.35 4.52
CA GLN A 26 -36.17 -1.04 3.51
C GLN A 26 -35.96 -0.40 2.13
N PRO A 27 -35.89 -1.19 1.04
CA PRO A 27 -35.80 -0.64 -0.31
C PRO A 27 -36.95 0.31 -0.61
N VAL A 28 -36.64 1.47 -1.20
CA VAL A 28 -37.67 2.45 -1.57
C VAL A 28 -38.43 1.96 -2.80
N THR A 29 -39.69 1.55 -2.63
CA THR A 29 -40.56 1.02 -3.70
C THR A 29 -41.24 2.11 -4.55
N GLY A 30 -41.24 3.36 -4.10
CA GLY A 30 -41.89 4.47 -4.79
C GLY A 30 -41.09 5.09 -5.95
N ILE A 31 -39.82 4.73 -6.09
CA ILE A 31 -38.96 5.16 -7.19
C ILE A 31 -39.22 4.21 -8.37
N LYS A 32 -39.88 4.71 -9.41
CA LYS A 32 -40.41 3.90 -10.52
C LYS A 32 -39.54 3.93 -11.76
N THR A 33 -38.64 4.91 -11.86
CA THR A 33 -37.77 5.07 -13.02
C THR A 33 -36.31 5.21 -12.61
N GLN A 34 -35.42 4.78 -13.48
CA GLN A 34 -33.98 4.92 -13.26
C GLN A 34 -33.55 6.39 -13.17
N LYS A 35 -34.16 7.30 -13.95
CA LYS A 35 -33.89 8.75 -13.87
C LYS A 35 -34.29 9.36 -12.52
N GLU A 36 -35.35 8.87 -11.88
CA GLU A 36 -35.70 9.28 -10.51
C GLU A 36 -34.62 8.87 -9.50
N ALA A 37 -34.13 7.63 -9.59
CA ALA A 37 -33.06 7.11 -8.74
C ALA A 37 -31.72 7.85 -8.97
N LEU A 38 -31.35 8.05 -10.23
CA LEU A 38 -30.12 8.73 -10.63
C LEU A 38 -30.13 10.22 -10.26
N LEU A 39 -31.27 10.89 -10.38
CA LEU A 39 -31.39 12.28 -9.89
C LEU A 39 -31.15 12.34 -8.38
N LEU A 40 -31.72 11.41 -7.61
CA LEU A 40 -31.51 11.39 -6.17
C LEU A 40 -30.03 11.14 -5.83
N ALA A 41 -29.38 10.20 -6.52
CA ALA A 41 -27.95 9.94 -6.37
C ALA A 41 -27.09 11.18 -6.72
N TYR A 42 -27.41 11.85 -7.83
CA TYR A 42 -26.73 13.07 -8.27
C TYR A 42 -26.84 14.19 -7.24
N LEU A 43 -28.06 14.47 -6.75
CA LEU A 43 -28.30 15.48 -5.71
C LEU A 43 -27.58 15.11 -4.40
N ALA A 44 -27.65 13.83 -4.00
CA ALA A 44 -27.05 13.34 -2.76
C ALA A 44 -25.52 13.43 -2.78
N LEU A 45 -24.88 13.13 -3.91
CA LEU A 45 -23.44 13.24 -4.04
C LEU A 45 -22.98 14.70 -4.14
N GLY A 46 -23.76 15.55 -4.81
CA GLY A 46 -23.45 16.96 -5.00
C GLY A 46 -23.53 17.83 -3.75
N GLN A 47 -24.36 17.45 -2.77
CA GLN A 47 -24.56 18.17 -1.49
C GLN A 47 -24.78 19.69 -1.62
N GLN A 48 -25.39 20.12 -2.73
CA GLN A 48 -25.64 21.52 -3.03
C GLN A 48 -26.96 21.71 -3.77
N PRO A 49 -27.55 22.92 -3.76
CA PRO A 49 -28.73 23.22 -4.57
C PRO A 49 -28.39 23.30 -6.06
N TYR A 50 -29.21 22.66 -6.89
CA TYR A 50 -29.11 22.74 -8.35
C TYR A 50 -30.31 23.48 -8.93
N THR A 51 -30.09 24.23 -10.01
CA THR A 51 -31.20 24.86 -10.72
C THR A 51 -32.03 23.80 -11.44
N ARG A 52 -33.34 24.05 -11.57
CA ARG A 52 -34.23 23.15 -12.33
C ARG A 52 -33.82 23.04 -13.78
N GLU A 53 -33.28 24.11 -14.38
CA GLU A 53 -32.77 24.09 -15.75
C GLU A 53 -31.57 23.15 -15.88
N THR A 54 -30.58 23.27 -15.00
CA THR A 54 -29.41 22.37 -14.96
C THR A 54 -29.83 20.91 -14.84
N LEU A 55 -30.78 20.60 -13.96
CA LEU A 55 -31.26 19.22 -13.78
C LEU A 55 -32.06 18.72 -14.99
N ALA A 56 -32.82 19.59 -15.67
CA ALA A 56 -33.55 19.23 -16.87
C ALA A 56 -32.57 18.90 -18.02
N THR A 57 -31.55 19.74 -18.22
CA THR A 57 -30.47 19.50 -19.18
C THR A 57 -29.69 18.23 -18.85
N LEU A 58 -29.33 18.02 -17.57
CA LEU A 58 -28.64 16.82 -17.13
C LEU A 58 -29.41 15.54 -17.51
N LEU A 59 -30.73 15.53 -17.33
CA LEU A 59 -31.56 14.33 -17.46
C LEU A 59 -32.12 14.06 -18.87
N TRP A 60 -32.31 15.09 -19.70
CA TRP A 60 -32.97 14.96 -21.01
C TRP A 60 -32.25 15.69 -22.15
N ASP A 61 -31.06 16.23 -21.89
CA ASP A 61 -30.25 16.98 -22.84
C ASP A 61 -30.98 18.25 -23.38
N GLU A 62 -30.34 19.03 -24.26
CA GLU A 62 -30.83 20.36 -24.65
C GLU A 62 -31.83 20.37 -25.82
N ARG A 63 -32.23 19.21 -26.37
CA ARG A 63 -32.97 19.16 -27.65
C ARG A 63 -34.39 19.77 -27.58
N ASP A 64 -35.03 19.79 -26.40
CA ASP A 64 -36.31 20.46 -26.14
C ASP A 64 -36.45 20.84 -24.66
N GLN A 65 -36.04 22.07 -24.32
CA GLN A 65 -36.00 22.56 -22.94
C GLN A 65 -37.40 22.62 -22.29
N ALA A 66 -38.45 22.97 -23.05
CA ALA A 66 -39.82 23.07 -22.52
C ALA A 66 -40.34 21.68 -22.11
N ARG A 67 -40.10 20.67 -22.95
CA ARG A 67 -40.46 19.27 -22.64
C ARG A 67 -39.62 18.72 -21.49
N ALA A 68 -38.31 19.00 -21.47
CA ALA A 68 -37.42 18.59 -20.38
C ALA A 68 -37.89 19.16 -19.02
N MET A 69 -38.26 20.44 -18.97
CA MET A 69 -38.80 21.07 -17.76
C MET A 69 -40.15 20.50 -17.32
N SER A 70 -41.03 20.17 -18.28
CA SER A 70 -42.30 19.50 -17.99
C SER A 70 -42.10 18.10 -17.40
N ASN A 71 -41.17 17.33 -17.97
CA ASN A 71 -40.78 16.01 -17.47
C ASN A 71 -40.15 16.12 -16.08
N LEU A 72 -39.24 17.07 -15.85
CA LEU A 72 -38.65 17.33 -14.55
C LEU A 72 -39.71 17.65 -13.50
N ARG A 73 -40.70 18.48 -13.83
CA ARG A 73 -41.81 18.79 -12.89
C ARG A 73 -42.58 17.52 -12.49
N THR A 74 -42.85 16.63 -13.44
CA THR A 74 -43.53 15.37 -13.19
C THR A 74 -42.68 14.44 -12.31
N LEU A 75 -41.39 14.34 -12.61
CA LEU A 75 -40.41 13.57 -11.85
C LEU A 75 -40.32 14.07 -10.40
N LEU A 76 -40.13 15.38 -10.20
CA LEU A 76 -40.04 16.01 -8.89
C LEU A 76 -41.34 15.84 -8.07
N SER A 77 -42.51 15.86 -8.72
CA SER A 77 -43.78 15.59 -8.04
C SER A 77 -43.85 14.17 -7.48
N ARG A 78 -43.28 13.17 -8.18
CA ARG A 78 -43.21 11.78 -7.72
C ARG A 78 -42.16 11.59 -6.62
N LEU A 79 -40.99 12.21 -6.76
CA LEU A 79 -39.98 12.22 -5.72
C LEU A 79 -40.52 12.86 -4.43
N ARG A 80 -41.26 13.97 -4.53
CA ARG A 80 -41.89 14.61 -3.36
C ARG A 80 -42.85 13.69 -2.61
N LYS A 81 -43.58 12.82 -3.32
CA LYS A 81 -44.49 11.84 -2.69
C LYS A 81 -43.76 10.69 -1.99
N THR A 82 -42.52 10.41 -2.41
CA THR A 82 -41.78 9.21 -1.97
C THR A 82 -40.72 9.56 -0.92
N VAL A 83 -39.93 10.60 -1.17
CA VAL A 83 -38.78 11.05 -0.37
C VAL A 83 -38.83 12.56 -0.11
N GLY A 84 -40.03 13.15 -0.05
CA GLY A 84 -40.21 14.60 0.09
C GLY A 84 -39.54 15.22 1.31
N ASP A 85 -39.42 14.46 2.41
CA ASP A 85 -38.76 14.91 3.64
C ASP A 85 -37.23 14.98 3.53
N TYR A 86 -36.66 14.49 2.42
CA TYR A 86 -35.22 14.44 2.15
C TYR A 86 -34.80 15.31 0.96
N VAL A 87 -35.77 15.91 0.25
CA VAL A 87 -35.51 16.74 -0.94
C VAL A 87 -36.20 18.08 -0.77
N GLN A 88 -35.41 19.16 -0.78
CA GLN A 88 -35.92 20.52 -0.78
C GLN A 88 -36.20 20.95 -2.22
N ILE A 89 -37.48 21.02 -2.58
CA ILE A 89 -37.94 21.41 -3.92
C ILE A 89 -38.52 22.82 -3.84
N GLU A 90 -37.77 23.79 -4.35
CA GLU A 90 -38.18 25.18 -4.46
C GLU A 90 -38.64 25.53 -5.87
N ARG A 91 -38.99 26.81 -6.07
CA ARG A 91 -39.42 27.33 -7.37
C ARG A 91 -38.32 27.24 -8.41
N GLN A 92 -37.07 27.52 -8.04
CA GLN A 92 -35.94 27.58 -8.98
C GLN A 92 -34.89 26.49 -8.74
N THR A 93 -34.82 25.95 -7.53
CA THR A 93 -33.77 25.03 -7.12
C THR A 93 -34.35 23.72 -6.59
N VAL A 94 -33.52 22.68 -6.63
CA VAL A 94 -33.74 21.40 -5.98
C VAL A 94 -32.46 21.01 -5.27
N ALA A 95 -32.56 20.62 -4.00
CA ALA A 95 -31.44 20.19 -3.18
C ALA A 95 -31.80 18.94 -2.37
N ILE A 96 -30.79 18.16 -1.98
CA ILE A 96 -30.93 17.11 -0.96
C ILE A 96 -30.80 17.73 0.44
N GLN A 97 -31.46 17.15 1.44
CA GLN A 97 -31.22 17.49 2.85
C GLN A 97 -30.05 16.66 3.39
N ALA A 98 -28.84 17.22 3.26
CA ALA A 98 -27.57 16.54 3.54
C ALA A 98 -27.50 15.87 4.93
N ASP A 99 -28.07 16.51 5.95
CA ASP A 99 -28.13 16.05 7.34
C ASP A 99 -29.00 14.80 7.54
N LYS A 100 -29.91 14.51 6.60
CA LYS A 100 -30.84 13.39 6.68
C LYS A 100 -30.49 12.22 5.76
N VAL A 101 -29.45 12.36 4.95
CA VAL A 101 -29.09 11.39 3.91
C VAL A 101 -27.67 10.89 4.14
N TRP A 102 -27.54 9.57 4.21
CA TRP A 102 -26.24 8.92 4.22
C TRP A 102 -25.93 8.36 2.83
N VAL A 103 -24.72 8.60 2.33
CA VAL A 103 -24.23 8.12 1.05
C VAL A 103 -22.90 7.40 1.27
N ASP A 104 -22.78 6.16 0.80
CA ASP A 104 -21.56 5.35 0.96
C ASP A 104 -20.31 6.00 0.35
N VAL A 105 -20.43 6.64 -0.82
CA VAL A 105 -19.33 7.38 -1.48
C VAL A 105 -18.88 8.60 -0.67
N LEU A 106 -19.80 9.29 0.00
CA LEU A 106 -19.45 10.40 0.88
C LEU A 106 -18.82 9.91 2.18
N ALA A 107 -19.32 8.79 2.73
CA ALA A 107 -18.71 8.14 3.89
C ALA A 107 -17.28 7.65 3.57
N PHE A 108 -17.07 7.10 2.37
CA PHE A 108 -15.74 6.76 1.84
C PHE A 108 -14.83 7.99 1.78
N SER A 109 -15.27 9.05 1.11
CA SER A 109 -14.51 10.30 1.01
C SER A 109 -14.15 10.89 2.38
N ASN A 110 -15.08 10.84 3.34
CA ASN A 110 -14.87 11.33 4.70
C ASN A 110 -13.82 10.51 5.45
N ALA A 111 -13.84 9.18 5.34
CA ALA A 111 -12.82 8.32 5.93
C ALA A 111 -11.43 8.62 5.36
N LEU A 112 -11.33 8.92 4.05
CA LEU A 112 -10.06 9.36 3.45
C LEU A 112 -9.57 10.71 3.99
N THR A 113 -10.47 11.66 4.23
CA THR A 113 -10.12 12.95 4.83
C THR A 113 -9.57 12.75 6.24
N ILE A 114 -10.26 11.98 7.08
CA ILE A 114 -9.81 11.70 8.45
C ILE A 114 -8.45 10.99 8.44
N ALA A 115 -8.25 10.03 7.55
CA ALA A 115 -6.98 9.31 7.43
C ALA A 115 -5.80 10.20 7.00
N ARG A 116 -6.04 11.31 6.29
CA ARG A 116 -5.00 12.26 5.88
C ARG A 116 -4.63 13.25 6.99
N GLU A 117 -5.58 13.59 7.85
CA GLU A 117 -5.35 14.51 8.98
C GLU A 117 -4.53 13.84 10.10
N ASP A 118 -4.57 12.51 10.20
CA ASP A 118 -3.73 11.71 11.09
C ASP A 118 -2.47 11.25 10.33
N GLU A 119 -1.41 12.07 10.30
CA GLU A 119 -0.12 11.81 9.61
C GLU A 119 0.58 10.51 10.08
N LEU A 120 0.07 9.35 9.63
CA LEU A 120 0.56 7.98 9.88
C LEU A 120 0.30 7.39 11.28
N GLY A 121 -0.76 7.82 11.96
CA GLY A 121 -1.26 7.16 13.17
C GLY A 121 -1.99 5.84 12.90
N LYS A 122 -2.15 5.01 13.94
CA LYS A 122 -2.97 3.77 13.85
C LYS A 122 -4.44 4.05 13.49
N ALA A 123 -4.94 5.25 13.76
CA ALA A 123 -6.31 5.62 13.45
C ALA A 123 -6.49 5.81 11.93
N ALA A 124 -5.50 6.39 11.24
CA ALA A 124 -5.51 6.49 9.78
C ALA A 124 -5.75 5.15 9.08
N ILE A 125 -5.06 4.08 9.52
CA ILE A 125 -5.22 2.74 8.91
C ILE A 125 -6.61 2.17 9.14
N ALA A 126 -7.19 2.36 10.33
CA ALA A 126 -8.55 1.92 10.62
C ALA A 126 -9.58 2.66 9.74
N GLU A 127 -9.36 3.93 9.45
CA GLU A 127 -10.21 4.71 8.54
C GLU A 127 -10.06 4.26 7.09
N LEU A 128 -8.84 3.97 6.62
CA LEU A 128 -8.62 3.42 5.28
C LEU A 128 -9.30 2.04 5.12
N GLU A 129 -9.22 1.17 6.13
CA GLU A 129 -9.94 -0.12 6.16
C GLU A 129 -11.46 0.09 6.11
N THR A 130 -11.97 1.08 6.84
CA THR A 130 -13.38 1.46 6.81
C THR A 130 -13.78 1.92 5.41
N ALA A 131 -12.96 2.76 4.77
CA ALA A 131 -13.20 3.24 3.41
C ALA A 131 -13.34 2.08 2.42
N VAL A 132 -12.38 1.14 2.38
CA VAL A 132 -12.44 0.02 1.44
C VAL A 132 -13.56 -0.98 1.74
N SER A 133 -14.05 -1.04 2.98
CA SER A 133 -15.23 -1.84 3.33
C SER A 133 -16.55 -1.28 2.75
N LEU A 134 -16.59 0.01 2.43
CA LEU A 134 -17.72 0.68 1.76
C LEU A 134 -17.67 0.45 0.24
N ALA A 135 -16.47 0.40 -0.33
CA ALA A 135 -16.24 0.25 -1.77
C ALA A 135 -16.36 -1.21 -2.25
N VAL A 136 -17.55 -1.81 -2.13
CA VAL A 136 -17.82 -3.23 -2.44
C VAL A 136 -17.90 -3.56 -3.95
N GLY A 137 -17.77 -2.57 -4.83
CA GLY A 137 -17.78 -2.74 -6.29
C GLY A 137 -17.73 -1.41 -7.02
N HIS A 138 -17.76 -1.45 -8.36
CA HIS A 138 -17.70 -0.24 -9.18
C HIS A 138 -18.86 0.72 -8.91
N PHE A 139 -18.61 2.02 -9.11
CA PHE A 139 -19.63 3.06 -9.00
C PHE A 139 -20.78 2.77 -9.97
N LEU A 140 -22.01 2.71 -9.44
CA LEU A 140 -23.22 2.40 -10.19
C LEU A 140 -23.10 1.11 -11.04
N ALA A 141 -22.42 0.09 -10.52
CA ALA A 141 -22.27 -1.19 -11.22
C ALA A 141 -23.62 -1.77 -11.68
N GLY A 142 -23.69 -2.21 -12.94
CA GLY A 142 -24.91 -2.76 -13.53
C GLY A 142 -25.97 -1.72 -13.93
N VAL A 143 -25.71 -0.42 -13.74
CA VAL A 143 -26.62 0.66 -14.15
C VAL A 143 -26.17 1.19 -15.51
N SER A 144 -26.96 0.93 -16.56
CA SER A 144 -26.71 1.43 -17.92
C SER A 144 -27.54 2.68 -18.20
N ILE A 145 -26.90 3.77 -18.61
CA ILE A 145 -27.55 5.04 -18.94
C ILE A 145 -27.43 5.27 -20.45
N THR A 146 -28.55 5.13 -21.18
CA THR A 146 -28.57 5.28 -22.65
C THR A 146 -29.26 6.56 -23.11
N ASP A 147 -30.17 7.11 -22.31
CA ASP A 147 -31.11 8.16 -22.73
C ASP A 147 -30.79 9.52 -22.09
N SER A 148 -29.52 9.79 -21.79
CA SER A 148 -29.04 11.04 -21.18
C SER A 148 -27.52 11.13 -21.26
N GLU A 149 -27.00 12.01 -22.11
CA GLU A 149 -25.56 12.23 -22.26
C GLU A 149 -24.97 12.86 -20.98
N GLY A 150 -25.71 13.79 -20.35
CA GLY A 150 -25.28 14.44 -19.12
C GLY A 150 -25.07 13.47 -17.94
N LEU A 151 -26.01 12.55 -17.70
CA LEU A 151 -25.87 11.54 -16.66
C LEU A 151 -24.78 10.50 -16.99
N GLN A 152 -24.61 10.15 -18.27
CA GLN A 152 -23.56 9.23 -18.69
C GLN A 152 -22.16 9.83 -18.45
N ALA A 153 -21.96 11.10 -18.81
CA ALA A 153 -20.71 11.81 -18.54
C ALA A 153 -20.43 11.92 -17.03
N TRP A 154 -21.46 12.22 -16.23
CA TRP A 154 -21.35 12.23 -14.76
C TRP A 154 -20.96 10.86 -14.21
N GLN A 155 -21.61 9.77 -14.66
CA GLN A 155 -21.32 8.41 -14.22
C GLN A 155 -19.87 8.02 -14.52
N MET A 156 -19.40 8.34 -15.73
CA MET A 156 -18.03 8.04 -16.17
C MET A 156 -17.00 8.81 -15.33
N LEU A 157 -17.15 10.14 -15.23
CA LEU A 157 -16.19 10.99 -14.52
C LEU A 157 -16.08 10.63 -13.03
N VAL A 158 -17.22 10.48 -12.35
CA VAL A 158 -17.23 10.11 -10.93
C VAL A 158 -16.72 8.68 -10.74
N GLY A 159 -17.11 7.77 -11.63
CA GLY A 159 -16.66 6.38 -11.58
C GLY A 159 -15.15 6.23 -11.69
N GLU A 160 -14.53 6.92 -12.66
CA GLU A 160 -13.08 6.94 -12.85
C GLU A 160 -12.36 7.53 -11.63
N GLN A 161 -12.83 8.66 -11.12
CA GLN A 161 -12.25 9.27 -9.92
C GLN A 161 -12.29 8.35 -8.70
N LEU A 162 -13.43 7.68 -8.46
CA LEU A 162 -13.58 6.77 -7.33
C LEU A 162 -12.74 5.49 -7.52
N TYR A 163 -12.65 4.99 -8.74
CA TYR A 163 -11.83 3.84 -9.08
C TYR A 163 -10.35 4.07 -8.74
N GLU A 164 -9.79 5.21 -9.17
CA GLU A 164 -8.42 5.62 -8.82
C GLU A 164 -8.20 5.77 -7.30
N GLN A 165 -9.19 6.34 -6.60
CA GLN A 165 -9.11 6.48 -5.15
C GLN A 165 -9.11 5.12 -4.44
N VAL A 166 -9.96 4.17 -4.86
CA VAL A 166 -10.00 2.82 -4.27
C VAL A 166 -8.66 2.10 -4.50
N ILE A 167 -8.09 2.20 -5.69
CA ILE A 167 -6.75 1.67 -6.00
C ILE A 167 -5.70 2.25 -5.06
N ALA A 168 -5.67 3.58 -4.92
CA ALA A 168 -4.68 4.26 -4.09
C ALA A 168 -4.75 3.79 -2.62
N VAL A 169 -5.96 3.62 -2.08
CA VAL A 169 -6.17 3.15 -0.71
C VAL A 169 -5.75 1.69 -0.54
N ARG A 170 -6.13 0.80 -1.46
CA ARG A 170 -5.73 -0.62 -1.42
C ARG A 170 -4.22 -0.77 -1.48
N ARG A 171 -3.56 0.02 -2.34
CA ARG A 171 -2.09 0.10 -2.42
C ARG A 171 -1.49 0.55 -1.09
N GLN A 172 -1.99 1.64 -0.50
CA GLN A 172 -1.47 2.18 0.75
C GLN A 172 -1.62 1.17 1.92
N LEU A 173 -2.77 0.50 2.01
CA LEU A 173 -2.99 -0.56 3.01
C LEU A 173 -2.03 -1.74 2.81
N ALA A 174 -1.89 -2.23 1.57
CA ALA A 174 -0.97 -3.32 1.27
C ALA A 174 0.50 -2.96 1.57
N GLN A 175 0.93 -1.74 1.24
CA GLN A 175 2.25 -1.21 1.62
C GLN A 175 2.42 -1.12 3.14
N HIS A 176 1.40 -0.64 3.85
CA HIS A 176 1.42 -0.56 5.31
C HIS A 176 1.62 -1.94 5.97
N TYR A 177 0.83 -2.95 5.57
CA TYR A 177 0.97 -4.30 6.10
C TYR A 177 2.31 -4.94 5.72
N LEU A 178 2.82 -4.65 4.52
CA LEU A 178 4.15 -5.09 4.12
C LEU A 178 5.21 -4.51 5.06
N SER A 179 5.24 -3.19 5.25
CA SER A 179 6.25 -2.49 6.05
C SER A 179 6.17 -2.83 7.54
N ASN A 180 4.97 -2.96 8.10
CA ASN A 180 4.80 -3.23 9.54
C ASN A 180 5.09 -4.67 9.96
N GLY A 181 5.23 -5.61 9.01
CA GLY A 181 5.58 -6.99 9.32
C GLY A 181 4.48 -7.80 10.04
N ARG A 182 3.27 -7.25 10.19
CA ARG A 182 2.15 -7.86 10.95
C ARG A 182 0.92 -8.04 10.06
N ASP A 183 0.10 -9.04 10.38
CA ASP A 183 -1.15 -9.36 9.67
C ASP A 183 -0.99 -9.48 8.15
N MET A 184 0.01 -10.26 7.70
CA MET A 184 0.31 -10.47 6.27
C MET A 184 -0.91 -10.88 5.44
N ALA A 185 -1.83 -11.64 6.04
CA ALA A 185 -3.10 -12.03 5.42
C ALA A 185 -3.91 -10.82 4.91
N LYS A 186 -3.97 -9.71 5.68
CA LYS A 186 -4.67 -8.49 5.26
C LYS A 186 -3.91 -7.77 4.15
N GLY A 187 -2.58 -7.71 4.26
CA GLY A 187 -1.75 -7.15 3.19
C GLY A 187 -1.99 -7.88 1.86
N ILE A 188 -1.98 -9.21 1.89
CA ILE A 188 -2.26 -10.08 0.73
C ILE A 188 -3.68 -9.84 0.20
N GLU A 189 -4.68 -9.71 1.07
CA GLU A 189 -6.05 -9.40 0.66
C GLU A 189 -6.12 -8.08 -0.12
N HIS A 190 -5.53 -7.01 0.41
CA HIS A 190 -5.50 -5.70 -0.24
C HIS A 190 -4.73 -5.71 -1.55
N ALA A 191 -3.58 -6.40 -1.61
CA ALA A 191 -2.78 -6.51 -2.82
C ALA A 191 -3.49 -7.33 -3.91
N ARG A 192 -4.21 -8.41 -3.55
CA ARG A 192 -5.06 -9.16 -4.49
C ARG A 192 -6.21 -8.32 -5.02
N ALA A 193 -6.86 -7.54 -4.15
CA ALA A 193 -7.89 -6.61 -4.58
C ALA A 193 -7.32 -5.54 -5.53
N TYR A 194 -6.11 -5.04 -5.27
CA TYR A 194 -5.44 -4.10 -6.17
C TYR A 194 -5.14 -4.75 -7.54
N VAL A 195 -4.57 -5.96 -7.58
CA VAL A 195 -4.35 -6.71 -8.84
C VAL A 195 -5.67 -6.94 -9.60
N THR A 196 -6.76 -7.21 -8.88
CA THR A 196 -8.08 -7.41 -9.51
C THR A 196 -8.61 -6.14 -10.16
N LEU A 197 -8.37 -4.98 -9.54
CA LEU A 197 -8.75 -3.69 -10.09
C LEU A 197 -7.85 -3.34 -11.27
N ALA A 198 -6.53 -3.32 -11.07
CA ALA A 198 -5.55 -2.88 -12.05
C ALA A 198 -4.57 -4.01 -12.44
N PRO A 199 -5.01 -4.99 -13.24
CA PRO A 199 -4.21 -6.18 -13.55
C PRO A 199 -3.06 -5.91 -14.53
N LEU A 200 -2.99 -4.72 -15.14
CA LEU A 200 -1.85 -4.29 -15.95
C LEU A 200 -0.82 -3.46 -15.14
N HIS A 201 -1.09 -3.19 -13.86
CA HIS A 201 -0.16 -2.46 -13.01
C HIS A 201 0.86 -3.42 -12.40
N GLU A 202 2.09 -3.40 -12.91
CA GLU A 202 3.19 -4.21 -12.36
C GLU A 202 3.41 -3.96 -10.86
N GLU A 203 3.25 -2.72 -10.38
CA GLU A 203 3.35 -2.37 -8.96
C GLU A 203 2.41 -3.23 -8.08
N ALA A 204 1.18 -3.50 -8.54
CA ALA A 204 0.21 -4.32 -7.81
C ALA A 204 0.71 -5.76 -7.66
N HIS A 205 1.27 -6.32 -8.74
CA HIS A 205 1.85 -7.66 -8.75
C HIS A 205 3.11 -7.74 -7.88
N GLN A 206 4.00 -6.76 -7.97
CA GLN A 206 5.22 -6.69 -7.16
C GLN A 206 4.88 -6.65 -5.67
N LEU A 207 3.92 -5.83 -5.27
CA LEU A 207 3.49 -5.73 -3.87
C LEU A 207 2.92 -7.05 -3.35
N LEU A 208 2.07 -7.70 -4.14
CA LEU A 208 1.55 -9.03 -3.82
C LEU A 208 2.67 -10.08 -3.72
N MET A 209 3.65 -10.06 -4.63
CA MET A 209 4.81 -10.95 -4.57
C MET A 209 5.62 -10.76 -3.29
N ARG A 210 5.94 -9.51 -2.91
CA ARG A 210 6.68 -9.20 -1.67
C ARG A 210 5.92 -9.70 -0.43
N LEU A 211 4.62 -9.45 -0.36
CA LEU A 211 3.76 -9.92 0.73
C LEU A 211 3.70 -11.44 0.82
N LEU A 212 3.47 -12.13 -0.31
CA LEU A 212 3.43 -13.60 -0.36
C LEU A 212 4.74 -14.21 0.11
N VAL A 213 5.88 -13.63 -0.26
CA VAL A 213 7.17 -14.14 0.16
C VAL A 213 7.44 -13.91 1.65
N ARG A 214 7.08 -12.73 2.20
CA ARG A 214 7.16 -12.48 3.64
C ARG A 214 6.24 -13.41 4.45
N ASP A 215 5.11 -13.82 3.88
CA ASP A 215 4.20 -14.82 4.45
C ASP A 215 4.69 -16.28 4.26
N GLY A 216 5.84 -16.50 3.62
CA GLY A 216 6.41 -17.83 3.37
C GLY A 216 5.83 -18.56 2.14
N GLN A 217 4.94 -17.92 1.38
CA GLN A 217 4.30 -18.45 0.18
C GLN A 217 5.13 -18.22 -1.09
N ARG A 218 6.41 -18.62 -1.09
CA ARG A 218 7.35 -18.38 -2.21
C ARG A 218 6.82 -18.84 -3.56
N ASN A 219 6.27 -20.05 -3.65
CA ASN A 219 5.77 -20.59 -4.92
C ASN A 219 4.59 -19.77 -5.47
N ALA A 220 3.72 -19.26 -4.60
CA ALA A 220 2.63 -18.38 -5.00
C ALA A 220 3.17 -17.05 -5.55
N ALA A 221 4.23 -16.50 -4.97
CA ALA A 221 4.87 -15.30 -5.49
C ALA A 221 5.51 -15.50 -6.88
N LEU A 222 6.21 -16.64 -7.10
CA LEU A 222 6.77 -16.96 -8.41
C LEU A 222 5.68 -17.20 -9.46
N GLN A 223 4.57 -17.84 -9.08
CA GLN A 223 3.40 -17.97 -9.95
C GLN A 223 2.78 -16.59 -10.26
N GLN A 224 2.75 -15.67 -9.29
CA GLN A 224 2.21 -14.34 -9.50
C GLN A 224 3.00 -13.53 -10.54
N TYR A 225 4.32 -13.73 -10.63
CA TYR A 225 5.14 -13.18 -11.72
C TYR A 225 4.68 -13.71 -13.07
N GLN A 226 4.45 -15.02 -13.20
CA GLN A 226 3.99 -15.63 -14.45
C GLN A 226 2.62 -15.09 -14.87
N VAL A 227 1.72 -14.85 -13.91
CA VAL A 227 0.41 -14.22 -14.17
C VAL A 227 0.60 -12.80 -14.72
N CYS A 228 1.48 -12.00 -14.12
CA CYS A 228 1.78 -10.64 -14.61
C CYS A 228 2.39 -10.67 -16.03
N ALA A 229 3.40 -11.51 -16.25
CA ALA A 229 4.05 -11.65 -17.55
C ALA A 229 3.06 -12.08 -18.65
N ALA A 230 2.15 -13.01 -18.34
CA ALA A 230 1.15 -13.47 -19.27
C ALA A 230 0.16 -12.35 -19.66
N ILE A 231 -0.34 -11.57 -18.71
CA ILE A 231 -1.31 -10.51 -19.02
C ILE A 231 -0.66 -9.33 -19.74
N LEU A 232 0.57 -8.94 -19.39
CA LEU A 232 1.30 -7.89 -20.11
C LEU A 232 1.58 -8.28 -21.57
N ALA A 233 2.00 -9.52 -21.80
CA ALA A 233 2.20 -10.02 -23.15
C ALA A 233 0.89 -10.08 -23.94
N GLN A 234 -0.20 -10.54 -23.32
CA GLN A 234 -1.49 -10.67 -23.99
C GLN A 234 -2.13 -9.32 -24.35
N GLU A 235 -2.14 -8.37 -23.41
CA GLU A 235 -2.91 -7.12 -23.56
C GLU A 235 -2.07 -5.98 -24.13
N LEU A 236 -0.75 -5.99 -23.93
CA LEU A 236 0.14 -4.88 -24.31
C LEU A 236 1.30 -5.29 -25.23
N ASP A 237 1.54 -6.59 -25.46
CA ASP A 237 2.69 -7.12 -26.22
C ASP A 237 4.05 -6.62 -25.68
N ILE A 238 4.16 -6.53 -24.34
CA ILE A 238 5.39 -6.13 -23.64
C ILE A 238 5.82 -7.19 -22.63
N GLU A 239 7.13 -7.22 -22.35
CA GLU A 239 7.71 -8.00 -21.26
C GLU A 239 7.65 -7.25 -19.92
N PRO A 240 7.70 -7.96 -18.77
CA PRO A 240 7.79 -7.31 -17.46
C PRO A 240 9.02 -6.39 -17.35
N SER A 241 8.85 -5.33 -16.57
CA SER A 241 9.90 -4.36 -16.27
C SER A 241 11.15 -4.99 -15.62
N ALA A 242 12.28 -4.29 -15.75
CA ALA A 242 13.54 -4.70 -15.10
C ALA A 242 13.40 -4.83 -13.57
N GLU A 243 12.60 -3.97 -12.93
CA GLU A 243 12.33 -4.05 -11.49
C GLU A 243 11.58 -5.34 -11.12
N MET A 244 10.57 -5.71 -11.91
CA MET A 244 9.80 -6.93 -11.72
C MET A 244 10.66 -8.18 -11.94
N ASN A 245 11.51 -8.18 -12.98
CA ASN A 245 12.47 -9.26 -13.23
C ASN A 245 13.48 -9.40 -12.09
N ALA A 246 14.03 -8.28 -11.59
CA ALA A 246 14.94 -8.29 -10.45
C ALA A 246 14.28 -8.82 -9.17
N LEU A 247 12.99 -8.52 -8.92
CA LEU A 247 12.24 -9.11 -7.82
C LEU A 247 12.06 -10.62 -7.99
N TYR A 248 11.69 -11.06 -9.20
CA TYR A 248 11.55 -12.48 -9.51
C TYR A 248 12.85 -13.25 -9.30
N GLU A 249 13.97 -12.74 -9.82
CA GLU A 249 15.30 -13.33 -9.67
C GLU A 249 15.72 -13.42 -8.20
N ARG A 250 15.48 -12.37 -7.40
CA ARG A 250 15.70 -12.37 -5.95
C ARG A 250 14.93 -13.48 -5.25
N ILE A 251 13.63 -13.59 -5.52
CA ILE A 251 12.77 -14.62 -4.90
C ILE A 251 13.19 -16.02 -5.37
N GLN A 252 13.61 -16.15 -6.62
CA GLN A 252 14.10 -17.41 -7.18
C GLN A 252 15.42 -17.84 -6.52
N ALA A 253 16.35 -16.91 -6.31
CA ALA A 253 17.66 -17.17 -5.71
C ALA A 253 17.65 -17.24 -4.17
N GLY A 254 16.55 -16.82 -3.53
CA GLY A 254 16.39 -16.82 -2.07
C GLY A 254 16.12 -18.21 -1.48
N THR A 255 16.62 -18.42 -0.26
CA THR A 255 16.31 -19.57 0.60
C THR A 255 15.19 -19.21 1.56
N PHE A 256 14.20 -20.10 1.73
CA PHE A 256 13.00 -19.84 2.54
C PHE A 256 12.77 -20.96 3.57
N PRO A 257 12.67 -20.65 4.88
CA PRO A 257 12.75 -19.32 5.47
C PRO A 257 14.13 -18.67 5.31
N PRO A 258 14.21 -17.33 5.26
CA PRO A 258 15.49 -16.63 5.14
C PRO A 258 16.39 -16.93 6.34
N PRO A 259 17.71 -17.02 6.15
CA PRO A 259 18.64 -17.32 7.24
C PRO A 259 18.63 -16.18 8.26
N HIS A 260 18.46 -16.53 9.54
CA HIS A 260 18.51 -15.61 10.66
C HIS A 260 19.62 -16.04 11.60
N CYS A 261 20.84 -15.59 11.30
CA CYS A 261 22.06 -16.03 11.98
C CYS A 261 22.57 -14.92 12.90
N LEU A 262 21.87 -14.71 14.02
CA LEU A 262 22.26 -13.79 15.08
C LEU A 262 22.80 -14.55 16.30
N PRO A 263 23.76 -13.98 17.06
CA PRO A 263 24.27 -14.60 18.27
C PRO A 263 23.16 -14.74 19.32
N ALA A 264 23.10 -15.89 19.98
CA ALA A 264 22.14 -16.12 21.05
C ALA A 264 22.45 -15.22 22.25
N GLU A 265 21.42 -14.54 22.74
CA GLU A 265 21.56 -13.47 23.72
C GLU A 265 20.84 -13.84 25.03
N PRO A 266 21.55 -14.39 26.03
CA PRO A 266 20.94 -15.15 27.14
C PRO A 266 20.21 -14.30 28.19
N ARG A 267 20.29 -12.97 28.10
CA ARG A 267 19.67 -12.02 29.03
C ARG A 267 18.65 -11.16 28.30
N PRO A 268 17.53 -10.75 28.94
CA PRO A 268 16.59 -9.81 28.35
C PRO A 268 17.26 -8.48 28.00
N PHE A 269 16.87 -7.88 26.88
CA PHE A 269 17.29 -6.53 26.53
C PHE A 269 16.43 -5.52 27.30
N VAL A 270 17.06 -4.51 27.92
CA VAL A 270 16.37 -3.53 28.77
C VAL A 270 16.77 -2.11 28.39
N GLY A 271 15.77 -1.24 28.22
CA GLY A 271 15.97 0.17 27.88
C GLY A 271 16.26 0.41 26.39
N ARG A 272 16.79 1.59 26.07
CA ARG A 272 17.22 2.00 24.71
C ARG A 272 16.11 2.08 23.64
N ALA A 273 14.87 2.32 24.06
CA ALA A 273 13.73 2.42 23.14
C ALA A 273 13.90 3.57 22.11
N ALA A 274 14.50 4.69 22.52
CA ALA A 274 14.77 5.81 21.63
C ALA A 274 15.80 5.44 20.55
N GLU A 275 16.89 4.75 20.93
CA GLU A 275 17.91 4.32 19.99
C GLU A 275 17.41 3.23 19.05
N LEU A 276 16.61 2.27 19.54
CA LEU A 276 15.96 1.27 18.67
C LEU A 276 15.05 1.95 17.64
N ALA A 277 14.22 2.91 18.06
CA ALA A 277 13.35 3.66 17.15
C ALA A 277 14.15 4.45 16.08
N LEU A 278 15.34 4.96 16.42
CA LEU A 278 16.23 5.62 15.46
C LEU A 278 16.82 4.63 14.45
N ILE A 279 17.23 3.44 14.92
CA ILE A 279 17.73 2.37 14.04
C ILE A 279 16.61 1.93 13.10
N ASP A 280 15.41 1.75 13.65
CA ASP A 280 14.23 1.37 12.89
C ASP A 280 13.92 2.37 11.78
N HIS A 281 13.82 3.66 12.12
CA HIS A 281 13.59 4.72 11.14
C HIS A 281 14.67 4.74 10.03
N TYR A 282 15.93 4.49 10.39
CA TYR A 282 17.02 4.40 9.42
C TYR A 282 16.90 3.18 8.51
N LEU A 283 16.52 2.02 9.06
CA LEU A 283 16.30 0.79 8.29
C LEU A 283 15.02 0.83 7.45
N ASP A 284 14.05 1.68 7.79
CA ASP A 284 12.85 1.91 6.98
C ASP A 284 13.12 2.81 5.77
N ASP A 285 14.11 3.72 5.84
CA ASP A 285 14.54 4.54 4.70
C ASP A 285 15.23 3.68 3.64
N PRO A 286 14.72 3.59 2.39
CA PRO A 286 15.38 2.87 1.30
C PRO A 286 16.82 3.35 1.03
N ASN A 287 17.11 4.63 1.27
CA ASN A 287 18.46 5.21 1.11
C ASN A 287 19.35 4.98 2.34
N GLY A 288 18.75 4.64 3.49
CA GLY A 288 19.43 4.31 4.74
C GLY A 288 20.07 2.92 4.69
N ARG A 289 21.24 2.82 4.05
CA ARG A 289 21.92 1.53 3.80
C ARG A 289 23.18 1.28 4.63
N LEU A 290 23.67 2.28 5.36
CA LEU A 290 24.85 2.17 6.21
C LEU A 290 24.66 2.89 7.55
N LEU A 291 24.44 2.11 8.60
CA LEU A 291 24.38 2.63 9.96
C LEU A 291 25.65 2.26 10.73
N THR A 292 26.28 3.25 11.38
CA THR A 292 27.38 2.99 12.33
C THR A 292 26.93 3.28 13.76
N ILE A 293 26.91 2.25 14.60
CA ILE A 293 26.72 2.35 16.05
C ILE A 293 28.11 2.46 16.70
N PHE A 294 28.44 3.64 17.21
CA PHE A 294 29.75 3.91 17.81
C PHE A 294 29.65 4.34 19.28
N GLY A 295 30.76 4.20 20.01
CA GLY A 295 30.83 4.52 21.44
C GLY A 295 31.87 3.70 22.20
N PRO A 296 32.08 3.99 23.49
CA PRO A 296 33.12 3.34 24.28
C PRO A 296 32.94 1.82 24.41
N GLY A 297 34.01 1.12 24.79
CA GLY A 297 33.96 -0.31 25.10
C GLY A 297 32.95 -0.59 26.22
N GLY A 298 32.21 -1.69 26.11
CA GLY A 298 31.20 -2.07 27.11
C GLY A 298 29.88 -1.28 27.05
N ALA A 299 29.71 -0.32 26.15
CA ALA A 299 28.47 0.47 26.02
C ALA A 299 27.24 -0.30 25.51
N GLY A 300 27.41 -1.58 25.12
CA GLY A 300 26.33 -2.44 24.62
C GLY A 300 25.99 -2.28 23.13
N LYS A 301 26.91 -1.76 22.30
CA LYS A 301 26.70 -1.52 20.87
C LYS A 301 26.30 -2.78 20.10
N THR A 302 27.07 -3.86 20.25
CA THR A 302 26.78 -5.18 19.66
C THR A 302 25.39 -5.66 20.07
N ARG A 303 25.07 -5.52 21.36
CA ARG A 303 23.77 -5.94 21.88
C ARG A 303 22.61 -5.12 21.31
N LEU A 304 22.77 -3.80 21.19
CA LEU A 304 21.78 -2.93 20.56
C LEU A 304 21.59 -3.27 19.08
N ALA A 305 22.67 -3.52 18.35
CA ALA A 305 22.65 -3.85 16.94
C ALA A 305 21.97 -5.20 16.68
N VAL A 306 22.32 -6.23 17.47
CA VAL A 306 21.68 -7.56 17.42
C VAL A 306 20.21 -7.45 17.79
N GLN A 307 19.85 -6.67 18.82
CA GLN A 307 18.46 -6.48 19.22
C GLN A 307 17.63 -5.82 18.11
N ALA A 308 18.17 -4.79 17.44
CA ALA A 308 17.50 -4.13 16.33
C ALA A 308 17.34 -5.07 15.14
N ALA A 309 18.39 -5.83 14.80
CA ALA A 309 18.35 -6.85 13.76
C ALA A 309 17.32 -7.95 14.06
N ASP A 310 17.22 -8.41 15.31
CA ASP A 310 16.27 -9.45 15.72
C ASP A 310 14.81 -8.99 15.62
N GLN A 311 14.53 -7.70 15.87
CA GLN A 311 13.20 -7.11 15.70
C GLN A 311 12.72 -7.05 14.24
N ARG A 312 13.63 -7.23 13.28
CA ARG A 312 13.40 -7.15 11.83
C ARG A 312 13.34 -8.52 11.15
N GLN A 313 13.13 -9.59 11.93
CA GLN A 313 13.05 -10.95 11.40
C GLN A 313 11.97 -11.07 10.31
N GLY A 314 12.35 -11.63 9.16
CA GLY A 314 11.44 -11.83 8.02
C GLY A 314 11.27 -10.61 7.11
N GLU A 315 11.92 -9.48 7.41
CA GLU A 315 11.83 -8.30 6.54
C GLU A 315 12.76 -8.40 5.32
N PHE A 316 13.91 -9.05 5.46
CA PHE A 316 14.89 -9.19 4.40
C PHE A 316 14.77 -10.56 3.72
N LEU A 317 14.53 -10.58 2.40
CA LEU A 317 14.30 -11.81 1.63
C LEU A 317 15.44 -12.84 1.70
N HIS A 318 16.67 -12.37 1.92
CA HIS A 318 17.87 -13.20 2.02
C HIS A 318 18.45 -13.22 3.43
N GLY A 319 17.71 -12.70 4.40
CA GLY A 319 17.99 -12.88 5.82
C GLY A 319 18.87 -11.82 6.45
N ILE A 320 19.23 -12.11 7.70
CA ILE A 320 19.99 -11.23 8.58
C ILE A 320 21.18 -12.02 9.13
N ILE A 321 22.39 -11.51 8.88
CA ILE A 321 23.63 -12.26 9.15
C ILE A 321 24.57 -11.43 10.01
N PHE A 322 24.98 -12.02 11.13
CA PHE A 322 26.02 -11.48 11.99
C PHE A 322 27.41 -11.89 11.50
N VAL A 323 28.30 -10.91 11.35
CA VAL A 323 29.70 -11.11 10.93
C VAL A 323 30.63 -10.65 12.05
N PRO A 324 31.19 -11.56 12.86
CA PRO A 324 32.14 -11.21 13.92
C PRO A 324 33.50 -10.82 13.34
N LEU A 325 33.94 -9.58 13.55
CA LEU A 325 35.23 -9.09 13.04
C LEU A 325 36.31 -8.91 14.11
N ALA A 326 36.03 -9.28 15.37
CA ALA A 326 36.95 -9.08 16.49
C ALA A 326 38.31 -9.76 16.33
N ALA A 327 38.38 -10.86 15.57
CA ALA A 327 39.63 -11.60 15.33
C ALA A 327 40.41 -11.12 14.08
N LEU A 328 39.86 -10.17 13.29
CA LEU A 328 40.50 -9.71 12.06
C LEU A 328 41.54 -8.63 12.34
N THR A 329 42.71 -8.79 11.72
CA THR A 329 43.85 -7.88 11.87
C THR A 329 44.23 -7.15 10.58
N ALA A 330 43.61 -7.48 9.45
CA ALA A 330 43.90 -6.87 8.14
C ALA A 330 42.65 -6.83 7.24
N ALA A 331 42.46 -5.74 6.50
CA ALA A 331 41.26 -5.54 5.69
C ALA A 331 41.12 -6.53 4.53
N SER A 332 42.23 -7.09 4.03
CA SER A 332 42.22 -8.13 2.99
C SER A 332 41.44 -9.39 3.37
N HIS A 333 41.25 -9.65 4.67
CA HIS A 333 40.49 -10.79 5.17
C HIS A 333 38.99 -10.52 5.31
N LEU A 334 38.56 -9.26 5.19
CA LEU A 334 37.16 -8.86 5.39
C LEU A 334 36.20 -9.53 4.39
N PRO A 335 36.49 -9.60 3.07
CA PRO A 335 35.62 -10.31 2.13
C PRO A 335 35.43 -11.78 2.49
N ILE A 336 36.50 -12.43 2.95
CA ILE A 336 36.49 -13.84 3.33
C ILE A 336 35.65 -14.05 4.60
N ALA A 337 35.79 -13.17 5.60
CA ALA A 337 35.01 -13.25 6.83
C ALA A 337 33.50 -13.09 6.57
N ILE A 338 33.12 -12.12 5.73
CA ILE A 338 31.72 -11.93 5.31
C ILE A 338 31.24 -13.16 4.54
N GLY A 339 31.99 -13.64 3.55
CA GLY A 339 31.62 -14.83 2.77
C GLY A 339 31.44 -16.08 3.64
N ASN A 340 32.32 -16.30 4.61
CA ASN A 340 32.19 -17.43 5.53
C ASN A 340 30.92 -17.34 6.38
N ALA A 341 30.57 -16.15 6.89
CA ALA A 341 29.33 -15.94 7.62
C ALA A 341 28.08 -16.16 6.74
N LEU A 342 28.20 -15.90 5.44
CA LEU A 342 27.18 -16.18 4.42
C LEU A 342 27.14 -17.65 3.96
N GLY A 343 28.07 -18.49 4.41
CA GLY A 343 28.23 -19.86 3.91
C GLY A 343 28.73 -19.93 2.46
N LEU A 344 29.31 -18.84 1.94
CA LEU A 344 29.84 -18.76 0.58
C LEU A 344 31.13 -19.59 0.47
N GLN A 345 31.18 -20.45 -0.54
CA GLN A 345 32.39 -21.19 -0.90
C GLN A 345 33.12 -20.43 -2.01
N PHE A 346 34.26 -19.82 -1.68
CA PHE A 346 35.10 -19.16 -2.66
C PHE A 346 35.81 -20.20 -3.54
N ALA A 347 35.66 -20.07 -4.87
CA ALA A 347 36.22 -21.02 -5.83
C ALA A 347 36.87 -20.30 -7.02
N GLY A 348 37.81 -20.98 -7.69
CA GLY A 348 38.49 -20.45 -8.87
C GLY A 348 39.57 -19.40 -8.58
N GLN A 349 39.95 -18.63 -9.61
CA GLN A 349 41.03 -17.63 -9.54
C GLN A 349 40.55 -16.21 -9.27
N ALA A 350 39.23 -15.96 -9.29
CA ALA A 350 38.69 -14.63 -9.04
C ALA A 350 38.94 -14.20 -7.58
N PRO A 351 39.28 -12.93 -7.31
CA PRO A 351 39.47 -12.43 -5.95
C PRO A 351 38.21 -12.64 -5.08
N ALA A 352 38.39 -12.95 -3.79
CA ALA A 352 37.28 -13.17 -2.85
C ALA A 352 36.30 -11.98 -2.81
N GLN A 353 36.82 -10.76 -2.92
CA GLN A 353 36.03 -9.54 -3.03
C GLN A 353 35.05 -9.57 -4.22
N THR A 354 35.51 -9.92 -5.42
CA THR A 354 34.68 -9.97 -6.62
C THR A 354 33.58 -11.02 -6.49
N GLN A 355 33.93 -12.20 -5.96
CA GLN A 355 32.96 -13.27 -5.73
C GLN A 355 31.90 -12.88 -4.69
N LEU A 356 32.31 -12.18 -3.62
CA LEU A 356 31.38 -11.67 -2.61
C LEU A 356 30.41 -10.63 -3.21
N LEU A 357 30.92 -9.67 -3.98
CA LEU A 357 30.10 -8.63 -4.61
C LEU A 357 29.09 -9.25 -5.59
N GLN A 358 29.53 -10.18 -6.44
CA GLN A 358 28.65 -10.91 -7.36
C GLN A 358 27.56 -11.69 -6.61
N PHE A 359 27.90 -12.30 -5.46
CA PHE A 359 26.92 -12.97 -4.62
C PHE A 359 25.90 -11.98 -4.05
N LEU A 360 26.36 -10.85 -3.50
CA LEU A 360 25.51 -9.85 -2.83
C LEU A 360 24.65 -9.02 -3.79
N GLN A 361 25.05 -8.88 -5.05
CA GLN A 361 24.37 -8.05 -6.07
C GLN A 361 22.87 -8.37 -6.20
N THR A 362 22.50 -9.63 -6.05
CA THR A 362 21.13 -10.13 -6.18
C THR A 362 20.47 -10.43 -4.83
N LYS A 363 21.03 -9.92 -3.72
CA LYS A 363 20.56 -10.21 -2.36
C LYS A 363 19.94 -8.98 -1.71
N GLU A 364 18.92 -9.26 -0.91
CA GLU A 364 18.21 -8.31 -0.06
C GLU A 364 18.39 -8.79 1.37
N MET A 365 19.35 -8.20 2.07
CA MET A 365 19.79 -8.68 3.38
C MET A 365 20.37 -7.59 4.27
N LEU A 366 20.37 -7.87 5.57
CA LEU A 366 21.04 -7.06 6.58
C LEU A 366 22.32 -7.77 7.03
N LEU A 367 23.46 -7.11 6.84
CA LEU A 367 24.74 -7.56 7.39
C LEU A 367 25.09 -6.75 8.63
N LEU A 368 25.28 -7.44 9.74
CA LEU A 368 25.74 -6.85 11.00
C LEU A 368 27.25 -7.11 11.15
N LEU A 369 28.06 -6.10 10.81
CA LEU A 369 29.52 -6.15 10.89
C LEU A 369 29.96 -5.69 12.28
N ASP A 370 30.33 -6.64 13.13
CA ASP A 370 30.63 -6.36 14.53
C ASP A 370 32.13 -6.14 14.78
N ASN A 371 32.45 -5.10 15.56
CA ASN A 371 33.78 -4.79 16.06
C ASN A 371 34.79 -4.36 14.97
N LEU A 372 34.38 -3.41 14.10
CA LEU A 372 35.16 -2.95 12.94
C LEU A 372 36.33 -2.03 13.30
N GLU A 373 36.51 -1.61 14.57
CA GLU A 373 37.51 -0.60 14.96
C GLU A 373 38.95 -0.86 14.50
N GLN A 374 39.40 -2.12 14.48
CA GLN A 374 40.77 -2.47 14.07
C GLN A 374 41.00 -2.26 12.57
N LEU A 375 39.93 -2.20 11.78
CA LEU A 375 39.96 -2.14 10.33
C LEU A 375 39.57 -0.76 9.79
N LEU A 376 39.12 0.17 10.64
CA LEU A 376 38.63 1.48 10.22
C LEU A 376 39.68 2.37 9.54
N ASN A 377 40.95 2.23 9.91
CA ASN A 377 42.05 3.03 9.37
C ASN A 377 42.64 2.46 8.07
N ASP A 378 42.16 1.29 7.64
CA ASP A 378 42.60 0.63 6.41
C ASP A 378 41.70 1.06 5.25
N SER A 379 42.31 1.60 4.19
CA SER A 379 41.60 2.06 2.99
C SER A 379 40.86 0.92 2.28
N GLY A 380 41.31 -0.32 2.44
CA GLY A 380 40.64 -1.51 1.90
C GLY A 380 39.26 -1.74 2.51
N THR A 381 39.08 -1.44 3.80
CA THR A 381 37.79 -1.59 4.50
C THR A 381 36.75 -0.61 3.95
N VAL A 382 37.14 0.66 3.87
CA VAL A 382 36.30 1.75 3.34
C VAL A 382 35.90 1.45 1.89
N SER A 383 36.88 1.06 1.07
CA SER A 383 36.66 0.70 -0.33
C SER A 383 35.64 -0.45 -0.47
N LEU A 384 35.81 -1.54 0.29
CA LEU A 384 34.88 -2.68 0.24
C LEU A 384 33.44 -2.28 0.60
N ILE A 385 33.27 -1.50 1.67
CA ILE A 385 31.94 -1.04 2.09
C ILE A 385 31.31 -0.18 0.99
N GLN A 386 32.07 0.75 0.38
CA GLN A 386 31.59 1.56 -0.73
C GLN A 386 31.18 0.70 -1.93
N MET A 387 31.94 -0.34 -2.27
CA MET A 387 31.59 -1.27 -3.36
C MET A 387 30.33 -2.08 -3.06
N ILE A 388 30.16 -2.59 -1.84
CA ILE A 388 28.91 -3.28 -1.44
C ILE A 388 27.73 -2.31 -1.58
N LEU A 389 27.88 -1.06 -1.13
CA LEU A 389 26.83 -0.05 -1.26
C LEU A 389 26.55 0.29 -2.74
N ALA A 390 27.55 0.32 -3.61
CA ALA A 390 27.37 0.61 -5.03
C ALA A 390 26.76 -0.56 -5.82
N GLU A 391 27.21 -1.79 -5.57
CA GLU A 391 26.90 -2.96 -6.41
C GLU A 391 25.75 -3.82 -5.89
N ALA A 392 25.38 -3.71 -4.61
CA ALA A 392 24.35 -4.54 -3.98
C ALA A 392 23.22 -3.68 -3.37
N PRO A 393 22.35 -3.05 -4.19
CA PRO A 393 21.44 -1.97 -3.79
C PRO A 393 20.46 -2.32 -2.67
N GLU A 394 20.15 -3.60 -2.49
CA GLU A 394 19.19 -4.11 -1.51
C GLU A 394 19.87 -4.65 -0.23
N VAL A 395 21.20 -4.52 -0.14
CA VAL A 395 21.98 -4.86 1.06
C VAL A 395 22.08 -3.63 1.97
N LYS A 396 21.74 -3.84 3.24
CA LYS A 396 21.92 -2.88 4.34
C LYS A 396 23.00 -3.35 5.30
N LEU A 397 23.75 -2.39 5.84
CA LEU A 397 24.87 -2.63 6.74
C LEU A 397 24.62 -1.93 8.09
N ILE A 398 24.73 -2.68 9.19
CA ILE A 398 24.93 -2.12 10.51
C ILE A 398 26.36 -2.45 10.94
N ILE A 399 27.09 -1.43 11.36
CA ILE A 399 28.48 -1.54 11.80
C ILE A 399 28.56 -1.17 13.26
N THR A 400 29.22 -1.99 14.07
CA THR A 400 29.59 -1.60 15.44
C THR A 400 31.08 -1.27 15.50
N SER A 401 31.42 -0.15 16.14
CA SER A 401 32.82 0.27 16.29
C SER A 401 33.03 1.19 17.49
N ARG A 402 34.29 1.44 17.89
CA ARG A 402 34.63 2.48 18.87
C ARG A 402 34.60 3.88 18.28
N GLU A 403 34.85 3.99 16.98
CA GLU A 403 34.91 5.25 16.25
C GLU A 403 33.90 5.27 15.11
N ARG A 404 33.53 6.46 14.66
CA ARG A 404 32.60 6.62 13.54
C ARG A 404 33.32 6.32 12.23
N LEU A 405 32.75 5.43 11.42
CA LEU A 405 33.17 5.23 10.03
C LEU A 405 32.88 6.52 9.24
N ARG A 406 33.90 7.02 8.54
CA ARG A 406 33.80 8.17 7.64
C ARG A 406 33.92 7.65 6.21
N LEU A 407 32.82 7.69 5.47
CA LEU A 407 32.79 7.39 4.04
C LEU A 407 32.82 8.66 3.20
#